data_AF-A0A7K2BR27-F1
#
_entry.id   AF-A0A7K2BR27-F1
#
_cell.length_a   1.000
_cell.length_b   1.000
_cell.length_c   1.000
_cell.angle_alpha   90.00
_cell.angle_beta   90.00
_cell.angle_gamma   90.00
#
_symmetry.space_group_name_H-M   'P 1'
#
loop_
_entity.id
_entity.type
_entity.pdbx_description
1 polymer ?
#
loop_
_entity_poly.entity_id
_entity_poly.type
_entity_poly.pdbx_seq_one_letter_code
_entity_poly.pdbx_strand_id
1 'polypeptide(L)'
;MAEGGVPAAAPTGPGPLRDRFASTTLHILGIALAAVSLGMLACALLEAATSRRDTMALGASALVAGAAGGLLWHLTVPGAIRKRDIFATVAWTWILTTVVGALPFMLAGTFAVPGAGFVEQVVNSVFESASGFSASGSTVLTDFESPGRGLMMYRQLTHWYGGMGVVVLAVAVLPFLGVGGLELITAEAPGTTSDRLTPRVSETARRLWMVYIGFTACATVAFFAADGFSSLYDAVAHAFTLAATGGFSVHADSIGHYDSVAVETVVIVFMVLGGTSFSLHWRAVTTGRVPYHRNSEFRSYLGVLAVASAVIVILVWLENGLPLGSAIRGAVFTVVSLGTSTGLSNATGSGSPGDYVTWVAGAQLVLL
;
A
#
# COMPACT_ATOMS: atom_id res chain seq x y z
N MET A 1 -61.69 16.49 45.50
CA MET A 1 -60.33 17.04 45.70
C MET A 1 -59.44 16.46 44.61
N ALA A 2 -58.91 17.34 43.77
CA ALA A 2 -57.81 17.05 42.84
C ALA A 2 -56.60 16.52 43.64
N GLU A 3 -55.71 15.72 43.07
CA GLU A 3 -54.53 16.22 42.36
C GLU A 3 -53.81 15.08 41.60
N GLY A 4 -53.18 15.44 40.47
CA GLY A 4 -51.81 14.96 40.22
C GLY A 4 -51.54 14.01 39.05
N GLY A 5 -52.34 14.03 37.97
CA GLY A 5 -51.95 13.35 36.74
C GLY A 5 -50.76 14.06 36.07
N VAL A 6 -49.56 13.47 36.13
CA VAL A 6 -48.40 13.91 35.34
C VAL A 6 -48.75 13.74 33.85
N PRO A 7 -48.74 14.81 33.02
CA PRO A 7 -48.97 14.65 31.60
C PRO A 7 -47.75 13.96 30.99
N ALA A 8 -47.99 12.80 30.34
CA ALA A 8 -47.00 12.17 29.48
C ALA A 8 -46.58 13.17 28.41
N ALA A 9 -45.32 13.59 28.44
CA ALA A 9 -44.75 14.43 27.39
C ALA A 9 -44.91 13.69 26.05
N ALA A 10 -45.56 14.35 25.10
CA ALA A 10 -45.74 13.87 23.74
C ALA A 10 -44.38 13.45 23.14
N PRO A 11 -44.33 12.41 22.28
CA PRO A 11 -43.12 12.11 21.54
C PRO A 11 -42.75 13.36 20.74
N THR A 12 -41.59 13.92 21.07
CA THR A 12 -40.99 15.02 20.32
C THR A 12 -40.95 14.61 18.85
N GLY A 13 -41.63 15.38 18.01
CA GLY A 13 -41.66 15.16 16.57
C GLY A 13 -40.24 15.02 16.01
N PRO A 14 -40.07 14.30 14.91
CA PRO A 14 -38.75 14.10 14.33
C PRO A 14 -38.15 15.44 13.93
N GLY A 15 -37.01 15.80 14.53
CA GLY A 15 -36.26 16.98 14.16
C GLY A 15 -35.82 16.96 12.69
N PRO A 16 -35.43 18.12 12.13
CA PRO A 16 -35.27 18.36 10.68
C PRO A 16 -34.02 17.73 10.03
N LEU A 17 -33.52 16.61 10.57
CA LEU A 17 -32.37 15.86 10.02
C LEU A 17 -32.78 14.43 9.60
N ARG A 18 -34.05 14.23 9.24
CA ARG A 18 -34.52 13.01 8.58
C ARG A 18 -34.20 13.10 7.10
N ASP A 19 -33.15 12.39 6.70
CA ASP A 19 -33.11 11.53 5.49
C ASP A 19 -31.64 11.22 5.11
N ARG A 20 -30.85 10.73 6.08
CA ARG A 20 -29.57 10.10 5.73
C ARG A 20 -29.84 8.73 5.11
N PHE A 21 -29.25 8.46 3.96
CA PHE A 21 -29.41 7.20 3.25
C PHE A 21 -28.66 6.08 3.99
N ALA A 22 -29.35 4.99 4.33
CA ALA A 22 -28.71 3.82 4.91
C ALA A 22 -27.95 3.04 3.82
N SER A 23 -26.63 3.24 3.74
CA SER A 23 -25.76 2.56 2.78
C SER A 23 -24.34 2.44 3.34
N THR A 24 -23.97 1.24 3.76
CA THR A 24 -22.61 0.96 4.29
C THR A 24 -21.55 1.17 3.22
N THR A 25 -21.83 0.80 1.97
CA THR A 25 -20.91 1.00 0.84
C THR A 25 -20.59 2.47 0.63
N LEU A 26 -21.61 3.32 0.43
CA LEU A 26 -21.38 4.75 0.21
C LEU A 26 -20.72 5.43 1.42
N HIS A 27 -21.07 5.00 2.63
CA HIS A 27 -20.46 5.53 3.85
C HIS A 27 -18.96 5.22 3.93
N ILE A 28 -18.56 3.98 3.62
CA ILE A 28 -17.15 3.57 3.61
C ILE A 28 -16.39 4.24 2.46
N LEU A 29 -17.01 4.39 1.27
CA LEU A 29 -16.42 5.16 0.17
C LEU A 29 -16.13 6.61 0.59
N GLY A 30 -17.04 7.24 1.34
CA GLY A 30 -16.82 8.57 1.90
C GLY A 30 -15.60 8.65 2.81
N ILE A 31 -15.44 7.66 3.71
CA ILE A 31 -14.29 7.56 4.62
C ILE A 31 -12.99 7.32 3.84
N ALA A 32 -13.01 6.44 2.84
CA ALA A 32 -11.84 6.15 2.01
C ALA A 32 -11.37 7.40 1.25
N LEU A 33 -12.30 8.16 0.65
CA LEU A 33 -11.98 9.42 -0.02
C LEU A 33 -11.45 10.48 0.94
N ALA A 34 -12.00 10.58 2.15
CA ALA A 34 -11.48 11.48 3.17
C ALA A 34 -10.04 11.10 3.58
N ALA A 35 -9.73 9.81 3.71
CA ALA A 35 -8.38 9.34 3.99
C ALA A 35 -7.40 9.70 2.86
N VAL A 36 -7.78 9.47 1.60
CA VAL A 36 -6.97 9.85 0.43
C VAL A 36 -6.78 11.37 0.35
N SER A 37 -7.82 12.16 0.63
CA SER A 37 -7.76 13.63 0.70
C SER A 37 -6.75 14.13 1.73
N LEU A 38 -6.71 13.51 2.92
CA LEU A 38 -5.72 13.85 3.95
C LEU A 38 -4.29 13.57 3.47
N GLY A 39 -4.08 12.46 2.75
CA GLY A 39 -2.78 12.15 2.15
C GLY A 39 -2.36 13.15 1.07
N MET A 40 -3.29 13.53 0.18
CA MET A 40 -3.07 14.58 -0.82
C MET A 40 -2.74 15.93 -0.16
N LEU A 41 -3.45 16.30 0.91
CA LEU A 41 -3.20 17.53 1.65
C LEU A 41 -1.83 17.51 2.32
N ALA A 42 -1.44 16.40 2.96
CA ALA A 42 -0.12 16.26 3.57
C ALA A 42 1.00 16.43 2.51
N CYS A 43 0.80 15.85 1.33
CA CYS A 43 1.73 16.00 0.21
C CYS A 43 1.72 17.43 -0.38
N ALA A 44 0.58 18.11 -0.40
CA ALA A 44 0.48 19.51 -0.80
C ALA A 44 1.26 20.43 0.15
N LEU A 45 1.21 20.16 1.47
CA LEU A 45 1.98 20.90 2.46
C LEU A 45 3.48 20.65 2.31
N LEU A 46 3.88 19.41 2.04
CA LEU A 46 5.28 19.07 1.72
C LEU A 46 5.76 19.78 0.46
N GLU A 47 4.94 19.80 -0.60
CA GLU A 47 5.23 20.52 -1.84
C GLU A 47 5.40 22.03 -1.60
N ALA A 48 4.50 22.62 -0.81
CA ALA A 48 4.54 24.05 -0.45
C ALA A 48 5.81 24.43 0.32
N ALA A 49 6.34 23.51 1.12
CA ALA A 49 7.57 23.68 1.89
C ALA A 49 8.85 23.41 1.08
N THR A 50 8.75 22.84 -0.11
CA THR A 50 9.90 22.41 -0.91
C THR A 50 9.93 23.06 -2.30
N SER A 51 9.38 22.41 -3.33
CA SER A 51 9.48 22.85 -4.74
C SER A 51 8.38 23.81 -5.19
N ARG A 52 7.23 23.82 -4.52
CA ARG A 52 6.02 24.62 -4.84
C ARG A 52 5.46 24.46 -6.26
N ARG A 53 5.91 23.47 -7.03
CA ARG A 53 5.50 23.24 -8.43
C ARG A 53 4.06 22.74 -8.49
N ASP A 54 3.75 21.73 -7.70
CA ASP A 54 2.47 20.99 -7.79
C ASP A 54 1.51 21.28 -6.61
N THR A 55 1.79 22.31 -5.81
CA THR A 55 1.01 22.63 -4.59
C THR A 55 -0.46 22.81 -4.90
N MET A 56 -0.78 23.53 -5.98
CA MET A 56 -2.16 23.80 -6.38
C MET A 56 -2.86 22.53 -6.88
N ALA A 57 -2.18 21.69 -7.65
CA ALA A 57 -2.73 20.44 -8.16
C ALA A 57 -3.07 19.48 -7.01
N LEU A 58 -2.14 19.29 -6.07
CA LEU A 58 -2.35 18.46 -4.87
C LEU A 58 -3.44 19.04 -3.96
N GLY A 59 -3.41 20.36 -3.71
CA GLY A 59 -4.39 21.04 -2.86
C GLY A 59 -5.81 21.02 -3.44
N ALA A 60 -5.96 21.26 -4.74
CA ALA A 60 -7.26 21.18 -5.42
C ALA A 60 -7.79 19.74 -5.44
N SER A 61 -6.92 18.75 -5.68
CA SER A 61 -7.29 17.33 -5.61
C SER A 61 -7.75 16.95 -4.21
N ALA A 62 -7.02 17.39 -3.18
CA ALA A 62 -7.39 17.17 -1.78
C ALA A 62 -8.76 17.78 -1.46
N LEU A 63 -9.05 18.99 -1.95
CA LEU A 63 -10.35 19.64 -1.76
C LEU A 63 -11.48 18.86 -2.45
N VAL A 64 -11.30 18.45 -3.70
CA VAL A 64 -12.31 17.68 -4.46
C VAL A 64 -12.58 16.33 -3.78
N ALA A 65 -11.53 15.57 -3.45
CA ALA A 65 -11.64 14.30 -2.76
C ALA A 65 -12.28 14.45 -1.38
N GLY A 66 -11.89 15.48 -0.63
CA GLY A 66 -12.41 15.77 0.70
C GLY A 66 -13.87 16.21 0.69
N ALA A 67 -14.27 17.05 -0.28
CA ALA A 67 -15.65 17.47 -0.44
C ALA A 67 -16.55 16.31 -0.86
N ALA A 68 -16.13 15.49 -1.83
CA ALA A 68 -16.85 14.31 -2.26
C ALA A 68 -16.97 13.27 -1.11
N GLY A 69 -15.87 13.00 -0.42
CA GLY A 69 -15.83 12.08 0.72
C GLY A 69 -16.68 12.55 1.89
N GLY A 70 -16.56 13.83 2.25
CA GLY A 70 -17.34 14.47 3.31
C GLY A 70 -18.83 14.51 2.99
N LEU A 71 -19.21 14.77 1.73
CA LEU A 71 -20.60 14.72 1.29
C LEU A 71 -21.17 13.30 1.41
N LEU A 72 -20.48 12.29 0.89
CA LEU A 72 -20.90 10.89 1.01
C LEU A 72 -21.06 10.48 2.47
N TRP A 73 -20.08 10.80 3.31
CA TRP A 73 -20.12 10.49 4.74
C TRP A 73 -21.25 11.20 5.47
N HIS A 74 -21.51 12.48 5.15
CA HIS A 74 -22.57 13.26 5.79
C HIS A 74 -23.97 12.80 5.40
N LEU A 75 -24.16 12.43 4.13
CA LEU A 75 -25.46 12.00 3.58
C LEU A 75 -25.82 10.55 3.90
N THR A 76 -24.86 9.74 4.39
CA THR A 76 -25.08 8.29 4.57
C THR A 76 -24.81 7.82 5.99
N VAL A 77 -25.47 6.74 6.37
CA VAL A 77 -25.20 6.01 7.62
C VAL A 77 -24.98 4.53 7.31
N PRO A 78 -24.13 3.81 8.08
CA PRO A 78 -23.98 2.37 7.92
C PRO A 78 -25.33 1.67 8.05
N GLY A 79 -25.69 0.89 7.04
CA GLY A 79 -26.87 0.03 7.03
C GLY A 79 -26.53 -1.41 7.45
N ALA A 80 -27.47 -2.33 7.25
CA ALA A 80 -27.23 -3.75 7.49
C ALA A 80 -26.10 -4.29 6.61
N ILE A 81 -25.12 -4.99 7.19
CA ILE A 81 -23.96 -5.53 6.48
C ILE A 81 -24.31 -6.91 5.90
N ARG A 82 -24.51 -6.99 4.58
CA ARG A 82 -24.71 -8.25 3.85
C ARG A 82 -23.44 -8.57 3.06
N LYS A 83 -23.23 -9.84 2.69
CA LYS A 83 -22.06 -10.26 1.88
C LYS A 83 -21.89 -9.40 0.61
N ARG A 84 -22.99 -9.13 -0.12
CA ARG A 84 -22.97 -8.29 -1.32
C ARG A 84 -22.47 -6.87 -1.06
N ASP A 85 -22.77 -6.31 0.12
CA ASP A 85 -22.38 -4.95 0.48
C ASP A 85 -20.88 -4.91 0.79
N ILE A 86 -20.30 -5.98 1.36
CA ILE A 86 -18.86 -6.13 1.55
C ILE A 86 -18.14 -6.15 0.19
N PHE A 87 -18.54 -7.04 -0.73
CA PHE A 87 -17.92 -7.12 -2.06
C PHE A 87 -18.06 -5.82 -2.85
N ALA A 88 -19.25 -5.21 -2.85
CA ALA A 88 -19.49 -3.92 -3.50
C ALA A 88 -18.61 -2.82 -2.90
N THR A 89 -18.48 -2.78 -1.57
CA THR A 89 -17.62 -1.81 -0.89
C THR A 89 -16.18 -1.94 -1.33
N VAL A 90 -15.63 -3.15 -1.36
CA VAL A 90 -14.24 -3.39 -1.77
C VAL A 90 -14.03 -2.98 -3.23
N ALA A 91 -14.85 -3.48 -4.15
CA ALA A 91 -14.73 -3.18 -5.57
C ALA A 91 -14.84 -1.67 -5.86
N TRP A 92 -15.88 -1.02 -5.31
CA TRP A 92 -16.06 0.41 -5.52
C TRP A 92 -15.01 1.26 -4.82
N THR A 93 -14.44 0.80 -3.69
CA THR A 93 -13.37 1.53 -3.00
C THR A 93 -12.17 1.62 -3.90
N TRP A 94 -11.69 0.48 -4.43
CA TRP A 94 -10.54 0.45 -5.35
C TRP A 94 -10.76 1.31 -6.60
N ILE A 95 -11.90 1.14 -7.27
CA ILE A 95 -12.23 1.92 -8.47
C ILE A 95 -12.24 3.43 -8.14
N LEU A 96 -12.94 3.82 -7.08
CA LEU A 96 -13.12 5.22 -6.73
C LEU A 96 -11.82 5.87 -6.25
N THR A 97 -11.02 5.19 -5.42
CA THR A 97 -9.73 5.71 -4.96
C THR A 97 -8.73 5.82 -6.10
N THR A 98 -8.75 4.92 -7.08
CA THR A 98 -7.91 5.01 -8.29
C THR A 98 -8.33 6.18 -9.18
N VAL A 99 -9.62 6.36 -9.44
CA VAL A 99 -10.09 7.47 -10.30
C VAL A 99 -9.86 8.82 -9.62
N VAL A 100 -10.22 8.97 -8.35
CA VAL A 100 -9.99 10.22 -7.60
C VAL A 100 -8.51 10.43 -7.32
N GLY A 101 -7.76 9.35 -7.09
CA GLY A 101 -6.33 9.39 -6.87
C GLY A 101 -5.49 9.75 -8.09
N ALA A 102 -6.07 9.70 -9.30
CA ALA A 102 -5.44 10.20 -10.50
C ALA A 102 -5.45 11.74 -10.58
N LEU A 103 -6.31 12.42 -9.81
CA LEU A 103 -6.49 13.87 -9.90
C LEU A 103 -5.19 14.68 -9.72
N PRO A 104 -4.29 14.37 -8.76
CA PRO A 104 -3.04 15.11 -8.63
C PRO A 104 -2.19 15.06 -9.90
N PHE A 105 -2.07 13.89 -10.54
CA PHE A 105 -1.31 13.73 -11.78
C PHE A 105 -1.97 14.43 -12.97
N MET A 106 -3.31 14.38 -13.05
CA MET A 106 -4.07 15.06 -14.08
C MET A 106 -3.95 16.57 -13.97
N LEU A 107 -4.14 17.13 -12.77
CA LEU A 107 -4.12 18.58 -12.54
C LEU A 107 -2.70 19.16 -12.59
N ALA A 108 -1.68 18.39 -12.20
CA ALA A 108 -0.28 18.79 -12.31
C ALA A 108 0.23 18.73 -13.77
N GLY A 109 -0.48 18.07 -14.67
CA GLY A 109 0.01 17.87 -16.03
C GLY A 109 1.20 16.91 -16.10
N THR A 110 1.34 15.99 -15.14
CA THR A 110 2.49 15.07 -15.02
C THR A 110 2.77 14.29 -16.31
N PHE A 111 1.71 13.91 -17.02
CA PHE A 111 1.78 13.15 -18.26
C PHE A 111 1.39 13.98 -19.49
N ALA A 112 1.34 15.31 -19.38
CA ALA A 112 1.09 16.23 -20.49
C ALA A 112 2.37 16.48 -21.29
N VAL A 113 2.93 15.42 -21.88
CA VAL A 113 4.17 15.48 -22.67
C VAL A 113 3.91 16.00 -24.09
N PRO A 114 4.90 16.65 -24.75
CA PRO A 114 4.74 17.11 -26.12
C PRO A 114 4.30 15.98 -27.07
N GLY A 115 3.16 16.17 -27.75
CA GLY A 115 2.58 15.19 -28.66
C GLY A 115 1.53 14.27 -28.04
N ALA A 116 1.42 14.19 -26.72
CA ALA A 116 0.36 13.44 -26.06
C ALA A 116 -0.97 14.21 -26.09
N GLY A 117 -2.05 13.49 -26.43
CA GLY A 117 -3.40 14.04 -26.38
C GLY A 117 -3.99 14.01 -24.96
N PHE A 118 -5.12 14.71 -24.76
CA PHE A 118 -5.82 14.71 -23.47
C PHE A 118 -6.20 13.29 -22.99
N VAL A 119 -6.63 12.42 -23.90
CA VAL A 119 -7.00 11.03 -23.57
C VAL A 119 -5.80 10.26 -23.02
N GLU A 120 -4.61 10.43 -23.60
CA GLU A 120 -3.39 9.78 -23.16
C GLU A 120 -2.98 10.27 -21.76
N GLN A 121 -3.06 11.58 -21.50
CA GLN A 121 -2.82 12.13 -20.17
C GLN A 121 -3.75 11.53 -19.11
N VAL A 122 -5.04 11.37 -19.42
CA VAL A 122 -6.02 10.74 -18.52
C VAL A 122 -5.67 9.28 -18.26
N VAL A 123 -5.41 8.50 -19.33
CA VAL A 123 -5.07 7.08 -19.22
C VAL A 123 -3.80 6.88 -18.41
N ASN A 124 -2.74 7.66 -18.67
CA ASN A 124 -1.49 7.57 -17.95
C ASN A 124 -1.64 7.97 -16.47
N SER A 125 -2.43 9.00 -16.17
CA SER A 125 -2.72 9.39 -14.78
C SER A 125 -3.50 8.32 -14.02
N VAL A 126 -4.48 7.69 -14.66
CA VAL A 126 -5.25 6.58 -14.07
C VAL A 126 -4.40 5.34 -13.93
N PHE A 127 -3.53 5.03 -14.90
CA PHE A 127 -2.59 3.91 -14.82
C PHE A 127 -1.64 4.08 -13.64
N GLU A 128 -1.04 5.27 -13.49
CA GLU A 128 -0.11 5.56 -12.39
C GLU A 128 -0.82 5.44 -11.03
N SER A 129 -2.05 5.95 -10.92
CA SER A 129 -2.86 5.82 -9.70
C SER A 129 -3.27 4.37 -9.43
N ALA A 130 -3.68 3.62 -10.45
CA ALA A 130 -4.06 2.22 -10.33
C ALA A 130 -2.88 1.37 -9.85
N SER A 131 -1.70 1.56 -10.46
CA SER A 131 -0.45 0.93 -10.06
C SER A 131 -0.09 1.26 -8.61
N GLY A 132 -0.25 2.54 -8.25
CA GLY A 132 -0.04 3.02 -6.89
C GLY A 132 -0.93 2.34 -5.85
N PHE A 133 -2.25 2.47 -5.98
CA PHE A 133 -3.17 1.88 -5.00
C PHE A 133 -3.12 0.35 -4.98
N SER A 134 -2.85 -0.32 -6.10
CA SER A 134 -2.67 -1.78 -6.11
C SER A 134 -1.33 -2.25 -5.55
N ALA A 135 -0.41 -1.32 -5.24
CA ALA A 135 0.99 -1.59 -4.91
C ALA A 135 1.74 -2.38 -6.01
N SER A 136 1.32 -2.27 -7.28
CA SER A 136 1.97 -2.95 -8.40
C SER A 136 3.34 -2.35 -8.73
N GLY A 137 3.50 -1.03 -8.57
CA GLY A 137 4.77 -0.34 -8.82
C GLY A 137 5.17 -0.15 -10.29
N SER A 138 4.38 -0.62 -11.26
CA SER A 138 4.60 -0.32 -12.68
C SER A 138 4.34 1.15 -12.98
N THR A 139 5.16 1.80 -13.81
CA THR A 139 5.03 3.24 -14.06
C THR A 139 5.08 3.57 -15.54
N VAL A 140 4.31 4.60 -15.92
CA VAL A 140 4.42 5.26 -17.24
C VAL A 140 5.17 6.59 -17.14
N LEU A 141 5.64 6.94 -15.95
CA LEU A 141 6.48 8.11 -15.72
C LEU A 141 7.88 7.87 -16.27
N THR A 142 8.29 8.70 -17.22
CA THR A 142 9.63 8.64 -17.81
C THR A 142 10.54 9.78 -17.34
N ASP A 143 9.96 10.92 -16.95
CA ASP A 143 10.68 12.07 -16.41
C ASP A 143 10.37 12.21 -14.92
N PHE A 144 11.33 11.82 -14.08
CA PHE A 144 11.23 11.86 -12.62
C PHE A 144 11.60 13.22 -12.03
N GLU A 145 12.19 14.12 -12.82
CA GLU A 145 12.68 15.44 -12.36
C GLU A 145 11.65 16.55 -12.56
N SER A 146 10.72 16.36 -13.49
CA SER A 146 9.62 17.31 -13.75
C SER A 146 8.67 17.44 -12.53
N PRO A 147 8.13 16.34 -11.96
CA PRO A 147 7.24 16.41 -10.80
C PRO A 147 7.90 17.01 -9.55
N GLY A 148 7.13 17.76 -8.77
CA GLY A 148 7.54 18.24 -7.45
C GLY A 148 7.66 17.13 -6.41
N ARG A 149 8.42 17.40 -5.34
CA ARG A 149 8.70 16.41 -4.27
C ARG A 149 7.44 15.92 -3.58
N GLY A 150 6.44 16.78 -3.39
CA GLY A 150 5.15 16.40 -2.82
C GLY A 150 4.36 15.48 -3.74
N LEU A 151 4.42 15.67 -5.07
CA LEU A 151 3.72 14.78 -6.00
C LEU A 151 4.41 13.40 -6.05
N MET A 152 5.75 13.39 -6.04
CA MET A 152 6.52 12.15 -5.94
C MET A 152 6.31 11.43 -4.61
N MET A 153 6.11 12.15 -3.50
CA MET A 153 5.73 11.56 -2.21
C MET A 153 4.30 11.02 -2.23
N TYR A 154 3.36 11.73 -2.85
CA TYR A 154 1.99 11.26 -3.04
C TYR A 154 1.98 9.91 -3.77
N ARG A 155 2.79 9.78 -4.82
CA ARG A 155 3.00 8.52 -5.54
C ARG A 155 3.42 7.39 -4.60
N GLN A 156 4.40 7.58 -3.71
CA GLN A 156 4.76 6.55 -2.71
C GLN A 156 3.65 6.31 -1.66
N LEU A 157 2.94 7.36 -1.27
CA LEU A 157 1.85 7.27 -0.29
C LEU A 157 0.67 6.43 -0.81
N THR A 158 0.43 6.41 -2.13
CA THR A 158 -0.58 5.51 -2.72
C THR A 158 -0.24 4.03 -2.50
N HIS A 159 1.03 3.63 -2.58
CA HIS A 159 1.48 2.29 -2.17
C HIS A 159 1.13 2.03 -0.72
N TRP A 160 1.48 2.96 0.17
CA TRP A 160 1.25 2.78 1.60
C TRP A 160 -0.23 2.60 1.95
N TYR A 161 -1.13 3.38 1.32
CA TYR A 161 -2.57 3.18 1.47
C TYR A 161 -3.05 1.86 0.86
N GLY A 162 -2.56 1.51 -0.32
CA GLY A 162 -2.87 0.28 -1.03
C GLY A 162 -2.52 -0.98 -0.23
N GLY A 163 -1.26 -1.07 0.22
CA GLY A 163 -0.75 -2.18 1.02
C GLY A 163 -1.55 -2.38 2.30
N MET A 164 -1.84 -1.29 3.03
CA MET A 164 -2.70 -1.39 4.22
C MET A 164 -4.14 -1.80 3.87
N GLY A 165 -4.66 -1.33 2.73
CA GLY A 165 -5.96 -1.74 2.19
C GLY A 165 -6.05 -3.25 1.99
N VAL A 166 -5.05 -3.86 1.34
CA VAL A 166 -4.98 -5.32 1.12
C VAL A 166 -4.82 -6.08 2.44
N VAL A 167 -3.96 -5.60 3.36
CA VAL A 167 -3.75 -6.23 4.67
C VAL A 167 -5.05 -6.27 5.49
N VAL A 168 -5.80 -5.17 5.55
CA VAL A 168 -7.10 -5.11 6.24
C VAL A 168 -8.14 -5.95 5.52
N LEU A 169 -8.16 -5.89 4.18
CA LEU A 169 -9.09 -6.66 3.35
C LEU A 169 -8.95 -8.15 3.60
N ALA A 170 -7.72 -8.67 3.64
CA ALA A 170 -7.46 -10.08 3.90
C ALA A 170 -8.10 -10.52 5.22
N VAL A 171 -7.92 -9.76 6.30
CA VAL A 171 -8.51 -10.10 7.61
C VAL A 171 -10.03 -9.89 7.65
N ALA A 172 -10.54 -8.87 6.97
CA ALA A 172 -11.96 -8.54 6.99
C ALA A 172 -12.79 -9.47 6.10
N VAL A 173 -12.26 -9.95 4.97
CA VAL A 173 -13.02 -10.65 3.93
C VAL A 173 -12.76 -12.15 3.89
N LEU A 174 -11.52 -12.62 4.13
CA LEU A 174 -11.23 -14.07 4.09
C LEU A 174 -12.14 -14.91 5.00
N PRO A 175 -12.51 -14.47 6.22
CA PRO A 175 -13.46 -15.21 7.05
C PRO A 175 -14.81 -15.48 6.38
N PHE A 176 -15.26 -14.60 5.49
CA PHE A 176 -16.55 -14.73 4.78
C PHE A 176 -16.47 -15.60 3.52
N LEU A 177 -15.26 -15.83 2.99
CA LEU A 177 -15.00 -16.65 1.82
C LEU A 177 -14.83 -18.14 2.15
N GLY A 178 -14.80 -18.52 3.43
CA GLY A 178 -14.65 -19.92 3.87
C GLY A 178 -13.24 -20.50 3.66
N VAL A 179 -12.33 -19.71 3.08
CA VAL A 179 -10.93 -20.07 2.86
C VAL A 179 -10.20 -20.00 4.21
N GLY A 180 -9.93 -21.16 4.83
CA GLY A 180 -9.25 -21.24 6.14
C GLY A 180 -9.93 -22.10 7.20
N GLY A 181 -10.92 -22.94 6.83
CA GLY A 181 -11.51 -23.93 7.74
C GLY A 181 -12.48 -23.37 8.79
N LEU A 182 -12.89 -22.10 8.65
CA LEU A 182 -13.80 -21.42 9.57
C LEU A 182 -15.26 -21.93 9.49
N GLU A 183 -15.59 -22.76 8.48
CA GLU A 183 -16.87 -23.47 8.40
C GLU A 183 -17.05 -24.47 9.56
N LEU A 184 -15.96 -25.01 10.13
CA LEU A 184 -16.02 -25.88 11.31
C LEU A 184 -16.36 -25.10 12.60
N ILE A 185 -15.85 -23.86 12.73
CA ILE A 185 -16.12 -23.00 13.90
C ILE A 185 -17.55 -22.44 13.88
N THR A 186 -18.11 -22.25 12.69
CA THR A 186 -19.50 -21.81 12.53
C THR A 186 -20.52 -22.91 12.80
N ALA A 187 -20.11 -24.18 12.75
CA ALA A 187 -20.97 -25.33 13.08
C ALA A 187 -21.11 -25.57 14.60
N GLU A 188 -20.16 -25.13 15.43
CA GLU A 188 -20.09 -25.50 16.87
C GLU A 188 -20.56 -24.40 17.85
N ALA A 189 -20.91 -23.20 17.40
CA ALA A 189 -21.18 -22.06 18.30
C ALA A 189 -22.66 -21.60 18.29
N PRO A 190 -23.37 -21.56 19.44
CA PRO A 190 -24.70 -20.95 19.53
C PRO A 190 -24.64 -19.41 19.44
N GLY A 191 -25.37 -18.84 18.48
CA GLY A 191 -25.59 -17.38 18.31
C GLY A 191 -25.56 -16.92 16.85
N THR A 192 -26.17 -15.77 16.53
CA THR A 192 -26.07 -15.15 15.20
C THR A 192 -24.63 -14.68 14.96
N THR A 193 -23.94 -15.34 14.04
CA THR A 193 -22.48 -15.19 13.82
C THR A 193 -22.06 -13.74 13.45
N SER A 194 -22.96 -12.95 12.85
CA SER A 194 -22.66 -11.60 12.34
C SER A 194 -22.30 -10.57 13.42
N ASP A 195 -22.98 -10.60 14.57
CA ASP A 195 -22.83 -9.55 15.60
C ASP A 195 -21.53 -9.69 16.41
N ARG A 196 -20.96 -10.90 16.50
CA ARG A 196 -19.71 -11.16 17.24
C ARG A 196 -18.44 -11.01 16.39
N LEU A 197 -18.56 -11.09 15.06
CA LEU A 197 -17.42 -10.97 14.15
C LEU A 197 -16.98 -9.52 13.96
N THR A 198 -17.92 -8.57 13.89
CA THR A 198 -17.64 -7.14 13.65
C THR A 198 -16.67 -6.52 14.69
N PRO A 199 -16.86 -6.71 16.02
CA PRO A 199 -15.91 -6.19 17.01
C PRO A 199 -14.50 -6.79 16.87
N ARG A 200 -14.41 -8.09 16.59
CA ARG A 200 -13.13 -8.81 16.44
C ARG A 200 -12.34 -8.39 15.19
N VAL A 201 -13.03 -8.13 14.08
CA VAL A 201 -12.41 -7.64 12.84
C VAL A 201 -11.83 -6.24 13.06
N SER A 202 -12.60 -5.34 13.69
CA SER A 202 -12.13 -3.97 13.97
C SER A 202 -10.91 -3.94 14.89
N GLU A 203 -10.87 -4.77 15.92
CA GLU A 203 -9.72 -4.88 16.82
C GLU A 203 -8.50 -5.46 16.12
N THR A 204 -8.69 -6.47 15.26
CA THR A 204 -7.60 -7.05 14.48
C THR A 204 -7.04 -6.04 13.47
N ALA A 205 -7.90 -5.29 12.78
CA ALA A 205 -7.48 -4.23 11.87
C ALA A 205 -6.66 -3.14 12.58
N ARG A 206 -7.08 -2.73 13.80
CA ARG A 206 -6.31 -1.77 14.62
C ARG A 206 -4.92 -2.30 14.98
N ARG A 207 -4.82 -3.58 15.34
CA ARG A 207 -3.54 -4.23 15.66
C ARG A 207 -2.61 -4.27 14.46
N LEU A 208 -3.13 -4.60 13.28
CA LEU A 208 -2.36 -4.59 12.04
C LEU A 208 -1.91 -3.18 11.65
N TRP A 209 -2.74 -2.16 11.86
CA TRP A 209 -2.36 -0.76 11.66
C TRP A 209 -1.15 -0.37 12.51
N MET A 210 -1.12 -0.76 13.79
CA MET A 210 0.02 -0.48 14.66
C MET A 210 1.31 -1.15 14.17
N VAL A 211 1.23 -2.40 13.71
CA VAL A 211 2.39 -3.11 13.15
C VAL A 211 2.84 -2.47 11.85
N TYR A 212 1.91 -2.09 10.97
CA TYR A 212 2.21 -1.48 9.68
C TYR A 212 2.92 -0.13 9.82
N ILE A 213 2.42 0.72 10.72
CA ILE A 213 3.07 2.00 11.06
C ILE A 213 4.43 1.75 11.74
N GLY A 214 4.50 0.81 12.67
CA GLY A 214 5.75 0.46 13.35
C GLY A 214 6.81 -0.06 12.38
N PHE A 215 6.43 -0.93 11.45
CA PHE A 215 7.26 -1.41 10.36
C PHE A 215 7.78 -0.26 9.50
N THR A 216 6.88 0.64 9.07
CA THR A 216 7.23 1.81 8.26
C THR A 216 8.24 2.70 9.00
N ALA A 217 8.00 2.99 10.28
CA ALA A 217 8.92 3.79 11.10
C ALA A 217 10.29 3.11 11.28
N CYS A 218 10.32 1.81 11.54
CA CYS A 218 11.56 1.04 11.63
C CYS A 218 12.33 1.07 10.30
N ALA A 219 11.65 0.94 9.16
CA ALA A 219 12.26 1.02 7.84
C ALA A 219 12.87 2.41 7.60
N THR A 220 12.13 3.49 7.91
CA THR A 220 12.65 4.87 7.80
C THR A 220 13.90 5.08 8.63
N VAL A 221 13.90 4.61 9.89
CA VAL A 221 15.08 4.73 10.78
C VAL A 221 16.25 3.92 10.26
N ALA A 222 16.01 2.70 9.78
CA ALA A 222 17.06 1.85 9.22
C ALA A 222 17.68 2.46 7.96
N PHE A 223 16.88 3.05 7.07
CA PHE A 223 17.39 3.79 5.93
C PHE A 223 18.22 4.99 6.36
N PHE A 224 17.71 5.80 7.27
CA PHE A 224 18.44 6.99 7.73
C PHE A 224 19.78 6.65 8.42
N ALA A 225 19.89 5.45 9.00
CA ALA A 225 21.13 4.94 9.59
C ALA A 225 22.07 4.27 8.56
N ALA A 226 21.60 3.97 7.34
CA ALA A 226 22.40 3.31 6.31
C ALA A 226 23.30 4.30 5.58
N ASP A 227 24.55 3.91 5.35
CA ASP A 227 25.50 4.72 4.61
C ASP A 227 25.08 4.85 3.13
N GLY A 228 25.08 6.08 2.62
CA GLY A 228 24.60 6.43 1.27
C GLY A 228 23.14 6.91 1.19
N PHE A 229 22.35 6.81 2.28
CA PHE A 229 20.94 7.23 2.29
C PHE A 229 20.74 8.51 3.12
N SER A 230 20.99 9.67 2.52
CA SER A 230 21.12 10.95 3.26
C SER A 230 19.83 11.77 3.41
N SER A 231 18.78 11.46 2.65
CA SER A 231 17.54 12.24 2.68
C SER A 231 16.45 11.56 3.50
N LEU A 232 15.95 12.23 4.54
CA LEU A 232 14.77 11.78 5.28
C LEU A 232 13.55 11.61 4.35
N TYR A 233 13.45 12.46 3.32
CA TYR A 233 12.39 12.38 2.31
C TYR A 233 12.44 11.04 1.57
N ASP A 234 13.60 10.69 1.03
CA ASP A 234 13.82 9.41 0.35
C ASP A 234 13.52 8.23 1.29
N ALA A 235 13.81 8.37 2.58
CA ALA A 235 13.76 7.26 3.54
C ALA A 235 12.30 6.94 3.86
N VAL A 236 11.50 7.99 4.08
CA VAL A 236 10.05 7.88 4.25
C VAL A 236 9.39 7.38 2.98
N ALA A 237 9.79 7.90 1.82
CA ALA A 237 9.30 7.48 0.51
C ALA A 237 9.48 5.98 0.27
N HIS A 238 10.70 5.46 0.45
CA HIS A 238 10.97 4.04 0.25
C HIS A 238 10.40 3.16 1.38
N ALA A 239 10.28 3.67 2.61
CA ALA A 239 9.58 2.96 3.68
C ALA A 239 8.09 2.76 3.39
N PHE A 240 7.42 3.74 2.78
CA PHE A 240 6.04 3.63 2.30
C PHE A 240 5.89 2.52 1.26
N THR A 241 6.81 2.49 0.29
CA THR A 241 6.86 1.45 -0.74
C THR A 241 7.09 0.06 -0.15
N LEU A 242 8.08 -0.10 0.74
CA LEU A 242 8.43 -1.40 1.31
C LEU A 242 7.37 -1.95 2.26
N ALA A 243 6.70 -1.10 3.04
CA ALA A 243 5.59 -1.53 3.89
C ALA A 243 4.47 -2.18 3.08
N ALA A 244 4.23 -1.67 1.88
CA ALA A 244 3.21 -2.15 0.96
C ALA A 244 3.67 -3.28 0.03
N THR A 245 4.94 -3.70 0.13
CA THR A 245 5.59 -4.57 -0.85
C THR A 245 5.38 -4.10 -2.29
N GLY A 246 5.44 -2.78 -2.53
CA GLY A 246 5.31 -2.22 -3.88
C GLY A 246 6.66 -1.83 -4.49
N GLY A 247 6.66 -1.35 -5.73
CA GLY A 247 7.88 -1.08 -6.52
C GLY A 247 8.21 0.38 -6.85
N PHE A 248 7.47 1.36 -6.33
CA PHE A 248 7.73 2.76 -6.65
C PHE A 248 8.98 3.26 -5.95
N SER A 249 9.75 4.06 -6.67
CA SER A 249 10.86 4.85 -6.15
C SER A 249 10.68 6.31 -6.53
N VAL A 250 11.33 7.19 -5.78
CA VAL A 250 11.43 8.61 -6.13
C VAL A 250 12.48 8.88 -7.21
N HIS A 251 13.31 7.89 -7.53
CA HIS A 251 14.37 7.95 -8.54
C HIS A 251 14.08 7.00 -9.70
N ALA A 252 14.53 7.37 -10.91
CA ALA A 252 14.34 6.58 -12.11
C ALA A 252 15.05 5.20 -12.02
N ASP A 253 16.28 5.18 -11.50
CA ASP A 253 17.07 3.94 -11.32
C ASP A 253 16.68 3.15 -10.06
N SER A 254 15.55 3.48 -9.43
CA SER A 254 15.08 2.84 -8.21
C SER A 254 16.15 2.88 -7.10
N ILE A 255 16.52 1.73 -6.51
CA ILE A 255 17.55 1.62 -5.48
C ILE A 255 18.96 1.71 -6.08
N GLY A 256 19.11 1.42 -7.38
CA GLY A 256 20.36 1.60 -8.11
C GLY A 256 20.90 3.03 -8.04
N HIS A 257 20.05 4.03 -7.85
CA HIS A 257 20.44 5.43 -7.66
C HIS A 257 21.47 5.63 -6.53
N TYR A 258 21.38 4.85 -5.45
CA TYR A 258 22.23 5.02 -4.28
C TYR A 258 23.58 4.29 -4.39
N ASP A 259 23.70 3.32 -5.30
CA ASP A 259 24.84 2.41 -5.46
C ASP A 259 25.53 2.00 -4.13
N SER A 260 24.72 1.62 -3.14
CA SER A 260 25.20 1.30 -1.79
C SER A 260 24.74 -0.09 -1.36
N VAL A 261 25.71 -0.95 -1.04
CA VAL A 261 25.46 -2.28 -0.48
C VAL A 261 24.71 -2.18 0.86
N ALA A 262 24.98 -1.14 1.66
CA ALA A 262 24.29 -0.92 2.92
C ALA A 262 22.79 -0.66 2.70
N VAL A 263 22.45 0.20 1.73
CA VAL A 263 21.07 0.49 1.35
C VAL A 263 20.38 -0.76 0.82
N GLU A 264 20.99 -1.45 -0.14
CA GLU A 264 20.45 -2.68 -0.71
C GLU A 264 20.19 -3.75 0.35
N THR A 265 21.07 -3.88 1.35
CA THR A 265 20.90 -4.82 2.46
C THR A 265 19.69 -4.46 3.32
N VAL A 266 19.51 -3.17 3.65
CA VAL A 266 18.32 -2.71 4.37
C VAL A 266 17.06 -2.99 3.56
N VAL A 267 17.07 -2.67 2.26
CA VAL A 267 15.95 -2.95 1.35
C VAL A 267 15.60 -4.44 1.35
N ILE A 268 16.58 -5.33 1.17
CA ILE A 268 16.40 -6.79 1.17
C ILE A 268 15.75 -7.26 2.47
N VAL A 269 16.24 -6.79 3.62
CA VAL A 269 15.68 -7.18 4.93
C VAL A 269 14.22 -6.76 5.04
N PHE A 270 13.89 -5.53 4.66
CA PHE A 270 12.51 -5.04 4.75
C PHE A 270 11.60 -5.61 3.66
N MET A 271 12.10 -5.99 2.48
CA MET A 271 11.35 -6.79 1.51
C MET A 271 10.96 -8.15 2.10
N VAL A 272 11.93 -8.85 2.69
CA VAL A 272 11.68 -10.16 3.31
C VAL A 272 10.65 -10.06 4.43
N LEU A 273 10.79 -9.06 5.29
CA LEU A 273 9.85 -8.80 6.37
C LEU A 273 8.48 -8.36 5.82
N GLY A 274 8.40 -7.44 4.85
CA GLY A 274 7.15 -6.97 4.25
C GLY A 274 6.37 -8.09 3.55
N GLY A 275 7.06 -9.01 2.88
CA GLY A 275 6.48 -10.21 2.28
C GLY A 275 6.06 -11.28 3.30
N THR A 276 6.40 -11.12 4.58
CA THR A 276 5.96 -12.00 5.67
C THR A 276 4.59 -11.57 6.18
N SER A 277 3.76 -12.53 6.61
CA SER A 277 2.47 -12.21 7.21
C SER A 277 2.58 -11.23 8.39
N PHE A 278 1.91 -10.08 8.29
CA PHE A 278 1.82 -9.08 9.38
C PHE A 278 1.21 -9.64 10.67
N SER A 279 0.41 -10.70 10.59
CA SER A 279 -0.09 -11.41 11.77
C SER A 279 1.04 -12.09 12.55
N LEU A 280 2.09 -12.56 11.88
CA LEU A 280 3.27 -13.15 12.51
C LEU A 280 4.11 -12.07 13.22
N HIS A 281 4.25 -10.90 12.61
CA HIS A 281 4.88 -9.73 13.25
C HIS A 281 4.13 -9.31 14.52
N TRP A 282 2.79 -9.19 14.47
CA TRP A 282 1.98 -8.89 15.64
C TRP A 282 2.19 -9.90 16.77
N ARG A 283 2.20 -11.20 16.45
CA ARG A 283 2.47 -12.26 17.43
C ARG A 283 3.86 -12.16 18.04
N ALA A 284 4.88 -11.82 17.24
CA ALA A 284 6.24 -11.64 17.74
C ALA A 284 6.33 -10.49 18.75
N VAL A 285 5.72 -9.34 18.44
CA VAL A 285 5.70 -8.16 19.32
C VAL A 285 4.95 -8.42 20.62
N THR A 286 3.80 -9.10 20.55
CA THR A 286 2.94 -9.32 21.73
C THR A 286 3.43 -10.43 22.66
N THR A 287 4.05 -11.48 22.13
CA THR A 287 4.49 -12.62 22.94
C THR A 287 5.95 -12.51 23.39
N GLY A 288 6.72 -11.56 22.85
CA GLY A 288 8.15 -11.38 23.12
C GLY A 288 9.03 -12.54 22.67
N ARG A 289 8.46 -13.58 22.03
CA ARG A 289 9.16 -14.75 21.50
C ARG A 289 9.02 -14.74 20.00
N VAL A 290 10.16 -14.78 19.29
CA VAL A 290 10.28 -14.74 17.83
C VAL A 290 9.69 -16.03 17.23
N PRO A 291 8.41 -16.09 16.81
CA PRO A 291 7.75 -17.35 16.44
C PRO A 291 8.11 -17.80 15.02
N TYR A 292 8.89 -17.00 14.29
CA TYR A 292 9.19 -17.17 12.87
C TYR A 292 9.76 -18.55 12.54
N HIS A 293 10.75 -19.02 13.32
CA HIS A 293 11.38 -20.32 13.11
C HIS A 293 10.44 -21.53 13.31
N ARG A 294 9.29 -21.35 13.95
CA ARG A 294 8.27 -22.41 14.14
C ARG A 294 7.20 -22.39 13.06
N ASN A 295 7.10 -21.30 12.30
CA ASN A 295 6.11 -21.15 11.25
C ASN A 295 6.62 -21.81 9.96
N SER A 296 5.88 -22.80 9.46
CA SER A 296 6.26 -23.57 8.25
C SER A 296 6.22 -22.73 6.98
N GLU A 297 5.28 -21.80 6.87
CA GLU A 297 5.13 -20.88 5.74
C GLU A 297 6.34 -19.96 5.63
N PHE A 298 6.74 -19.29 6.72
CA PHE A 298 7.92 -18.43 6.78
C PHE A 298 9.22 -19.18 6.46
N ARG A 299 9.37 -20.41 6.96
CA ARG A 299 10.53 -21.26 6.63
C ARG A 299 10.58 -21.65 5.16
N SER A 300 9.44 -22.00 4.58
CA SER A 300 9.33 -22.38 3.18
C SER A 300 9.60 -21.18 2.27
N TYR A 301 9.02 -20.04 2.61
CA TYR A 301 9.25 -18.75 1.97
C TYR A 301 10.75 -18.37 1.93
N LEU A 302 11.43 -18.37 3.08
CA LEU A 302 12.87 -18.11 3.12
C LEU A 302 13.68 -19.17 2.35
N GLY A 303 13.28 -20.43 2.42
CA GLY A 303 13.92 -21.52 1.68
C GLY A 303 13.84 -21.31 0.16
N VAL A 304 12.68 -20.92 -0.35
CA VAL A 304 12.47 -20.61 -1.78
C VAL A 304 13.35 -19.44 -2.21
N LEU A 305 13.34 -18.33 -1.46
CA LEU A 305 14.19 -17.16 -1.77
C LEU A 305 15.68 -17.51 -1.77
N ALA A 306 16.15 -18.28 -0.79
CA ALA A 306 17.55 -18.68 -0.68
C ALA A 306 17.99 -19.61 -1.83
N VAL A 307 17.16 -20.61 -2.17
CA VAL A 307 17.45 -21.54 -3.26
C VAL A 307 17.44 -20.83 -4.61
N ALA A 308 16.43 -20.01 -4.89
CA ALA A 308 16.35 -19.23 -6.12
C ALA A 308 17.55 -18.26 -6.26
N SER A 309 17.93 -17.59 -5.16
CA SER A 309 19.11 -16.73 -5.13
C SER A 309 20.38 -17.51 -5.45
N ALA A 310 20.59 -18.67 -4.85
CA ALA A 310 21.77 -19.50 -5.11
C ALA A 310 21.84 -19.95 -6.58
N VAL A 311 20.71 -20.38 -7.16
CA VAL A 311 20.63 -20.78 -8.57
C VAL A 311 21.00 -19.62 -9.49
N ILE A 312 20.42 -18.45 -9.28
CA ILE A 312 20.65 -17.29 -10.14
C ILE A 312 22.07 -16.73 -9.98
N VAL A 313 22.63 -16.72 -8.76
CA VAL A 313 24.04 -16.37 -8.54
C VAL A 313 24.95 -17.28 -9.36
N ILE A 314 24.70 -18.59 -9.37
CA ILE A 314 25.52 -19.55 -10.13
C ILE A 314 25.40 -19.31 -11.64
N LEU A 315 24.18 -19.14 -12.16
CA LEU A 315 23.94 -18.89 -13.59
C LEU A 315 24.63 -17.62 -14.07
N VAL A 316 24.45 -16.52 -13.34
CA VAL A 316 25.03 -15.22 -13.70
C VAL A 316 26.55 -15.21 -13.51
N TRP A 317 27.08 -15.90 -12.50
CA TRP A 317 28.53 -16.03 -12.31
C TRP A 317 29.19 -16.82 -13.45
N LEU A 318 28.61 -17.95 -13.85
CA LEU A 318 29.21 -18.85 -14.83
C LEU A 318 28.99 -18.41 -16.28
N GLU A 319 27.78 -17.95 -16.62
CA GLU A 319 27.41 -17.70 -18.02
C GLU A 319 27.50 -16.22 -18.41
N ASN A 320 27.17 -15.28 -17.52
CA ASN A 320 27.40 -13.85 -17.77
C ASN A 320 28.85 -13.42 -17.48
N GLY A 321 29.63 -14.24 -16.76
CA GLY A 321 31.02 -13.93 -16.42
C GLY A 321 31.19 -12.80 -15.41
N LEU A 322 30.14 -12.47 -14.63
CA LEU A 322 30.23 -11.43 -13.60
C LEU A 322 31.14 -11.89 -12.45
N PRO A 323 31.90 -10.99 -11.81
CA PRO A 323 32.60 -11.31 -10.56
C PRO A 323 31.63 -11.81 -9.50
N LEU A 324 32.04 -12.80 -8.70
CA LEU A 324 31.17 -13.47 -7.72
C LEU A 324 30.46 -12.47 -6.78
N GLY A 325 31.16 -11.44 -6.29
CA GLY A 325 30.57 -10.41 -5.43
C GLY A 325 29.45 -9.63 -6.12
N SER A 326 29.64 -9.26 -7.40
CA SER A 326 28.64 -8.56 -8.21
C SER A 326 27.45 -9.47 -8.53
N ALA A 327 27.71 -10.75 -8.82
CA ALA A 327 26.67 -11.75 -9.04
C ALA A 327 25.81 -11.93 -7.78
N ILE A 328 26.42 -12.04 -6.59
CA ILE A 328 25.69 -12.12 -5.31
C ILE A 328 24.83 -10.86 -5.08
N ARG A 329 25.44 -9.67 -5.22
CA ARG A 329 24.76 -8.38 -5.00
C ARG A 329 23.54 -8.21 -5.92
N GLY A 330 23.71 -8.45 -7.22
CA GLY A 330 22.62 -8.32 -8.21
C GLY A 330 21.54 -9.39 -8.04
N ALA A 331 21.93 -10.66 -7.98
CA ALA A 331 21.01 -11.79 -7.94
C ALA A 331 20.17 -11.84 -6.68
N VAL A 332 20.77 -11.70 -5.49
CA VAL A 332 20.03 -11.77 -4.22
C VAL A 332 19.01 -10.65 -4.15
N PHE A 333 19.38 -9.42 -4.52
CA PHE A 333 18.46 -8.29 -4.54
C PHE A 333 17.28 -8.54 -5.49
N THR A 334 17.56 -8.96 -6.72
CA THR A 334 16.54 -9.18 -7.76
C THR A 334 15.59 -10.31 -7.37
N VAL A 335 16.12 -11.43 -6.87
CA VAL A 335 15.29 -12.57 -6.42
C VAL A 335 14.41 -12.21 -5.25
N VAL A 336 14.95 -11.49 -4.25
CA VAL A 336 14.14 -11.04 -3.12
C VAL A 336 13.08 -10.07 -3.61
N SER A 337 13.46 -9.06 -4.39
CA SER A 337 12.53 -8.05 -4.90
C SER A 337 11.36 -8.64 -5.69
N LEU A 338 11.62 -9.57 -6.62
CA LEU A 338 10.58 -10.22 -7.41
C LEU A 338 9.83 -11.29 -6.62
N GLY A 339 10.54 -12.08 -5.81
CA GLY A 339 9.95 -13.12 -4.96
C GLY A 339 9.04 -12.57 -3.86
N THR A 340 9.24 -11.33 -3.42
CA THR A 340 8.33 -10.60 -2.50
C THR A 340 7.35 -9.69 -3.22
N SER A 341 7.26 -9.78 -4.55
CA SER A 341 6.40 -8.94 -5.40
C SER A 341 6.63 -7.43 -5.24
N THR A 342 7.79 -7.03 -4.72
CA THR A 342 8.16 -5.63 -4.48
C THR A 342 8.54 -4.95 -5.79
N GLY A 343 9.41 -5.55 -6.61
CA GLY A 343 9.71 -5.02 -7.94
C GLY A 343 10.60 -3.77 -7.99
N LEU A 344 11.32 -3.45 -6.91
CA LEU A 344 12.43 -2.49 -6.95
C LEU A 344 13.64 -3.08 -7.69
N SER A 345 14.49 -2.23 -8.25
CA SER A 345 15.71 -2.62 -8.98
C SER A 345 16.95 -2.03 -8.33
N ASN A 346 18.06 -2.78 -8.33
CA ASN A 346 19.39 -2.27 -7.98
C ASN A 346 20.31 -2.10 -9.20
N ALA A 347 19.74 -2.08 -10.41
CA ALA A 347 20.49 -1.73 -11.60
C ALA A 347 20.92 -0.26 -11.56
N THR A 348 22.22 0.00 -11.65
CA THR A 348 22.81 1.37 -11.66
C THR A 348 22.81 2.00 -13.06
N GLY A 349 22.22 1.31 -14.03
CA GLY A 349 22.20 1.65 -15.45
C GLY A 349 22.10 0.40 -16.32
N SER A 350 21.91 0.61 -17.62
CA SER A 350 21.82 -0.49 -18.59
C SER A 350 23.13 -1.29 -18.64
N GLY A 351 23.04 -2.62 -18.56
CA GLY A 351 24.17 -3.54 -18.53
C GLY A 351 24.94 -3.55 -17.21
N SER A 352 24.46 -2.86 -16.17
CA SER A 352 25.03 -3.01 -14.83
C SER A 352 24.82 -4.43 -14.29
N PRO A 353 25.60 -4.88 -13.30
CA PRO A 353 25.42 -6.21 -12.70
C PRO A 353 24.01 -6.50 -12.18
N GLY A 354 23.26 -5.47 -11.78
CA GLY A 354 21.87 -5.57 -11.32
C GLY A 354 20.83 -5.52 -12.46
N ASP A 355 21.24 -5.26 -13.71
CA ASP A 355 20.35 -5.23 -14.86
C ASP A 355 20.03 -6.65 -15.36
N TYR A 356 19.02 -7.26 -14.74
CA TYR A 356 18.61 -8.64 -15.03
C TYR A 356 18.09 -8.85 -16.45
N VAL A 357 17.78 -7.78 -17.20
CA VAL A 357 17.40 -7.86 -18.62
C VAL A 357 18.58 -8.32 -19.48
N THR A 358 19.81 -8.12 -18.99
CA THR A 358 21.04 -8.58 -19.67
C THR A 358 21.53 -9.95 -19.20
N TRP A 359 20.89 -10.54 -18.18
CA TRP A 359 21.28 -11.86 -17.69
C TRP A 359 20.93 -12.97 -18.67
N VAL A 360 21.62 -14.10 -18.55
CA VAL A 360 21.34 -15.28 -19.37
C VAL A 360 19.89 -15.72 -19.25
N ALA A 361 19.35 -16.24 -20.36
CA ALA A 361 17.93 -16.62 -20.46
C ALA A 361 17.50 -17.60 -19.35
N GLY A 362 18.40 -18.49 -18.91
CA GLY A 362 18.13 -19.39 -17.79
C GLY A 362 17.82 -18.64 -16.49
N ALA A 363 18.54 -17.56 -16.18
CA ALA A 363 18.28 -16.74 -15.00
C ALA A 363 16.95 -15.99 -15.13
N GLN A 364 16.65 -15.45 -16.32
CA GLN A 364 15.38 -14.76 -16.59
C GLN A 364 14.17 -15.70 -16.46
N LEU A 365 14.29 -16.93 -16.95
CA LEU A 365 13.23 -17.95 -16.83
C LEU A 365 12.97 -18.38 -15.39
N VAL A 366 13.98 -18.35 -14.52
CA VAL A 366 13.80 -18.66 -13.08
C VAL A 366 13.11 -17.50 -12.34
N LEU A 367 13.26 -16.27 -12.83
CA LEU A 367 12.63 -15.08 -12.24
C LEU A 367 11.15 -14.89 -12.65
N LEU A 368 10.73 -15.47 -13.79
CA LEU A 368 9.35 -15.41 -14.32
C LEU A 368 8.43 -16.46 -13.70
#